data_AF-A0AAX2CK60-F1
#
_entry.id   AF-A0AAX2CK60-F1
#
_cell.length_a   1.000
_cell.length_b   1.000
_cell.length_c   1.000
_cell.angle_alpha   90.00
_cell.angle_beta   90.00
_cell.angle_gamma   90.00
#
_symmetry.space_group_name_H-M   'P 1'
#
loop_
_entity.id
_entity.type
_entity.pdbx_description
1 polymer ?
#
loop_
_entity_poly.entity_id
_entity_poly.type
_entity_poly.pdbx_seq_one_letter_code
_entity_poly.pdbx_strand_id
1 'polypeptide(L)' 'MELTKLEVAIALSAFIQGLDEEELDKGNDLLKQVESELDNIVSNSTLNQMKEAGESVVTKFIHKILEDE' A
#
# COMPACT_ATOMS: atom_id res chain seq x y z
N MET A 1 -13.00 -6.59 7.26
CA MET A 1 -11.64 -7.06 7.64
C MET A 1 -10.76 -5.85 7.87
N GLU A 2 -9.95 -5.87 8.92
CA GLU A 2 -9.00 -4.79 9.22
C GLU A 2 -7.64 -5.07 8.54
N LEU A 3 -6.99 -3.99 8.08
CA LEU A 3 -5.66 -4.05 7.46
C LEU A 3 -4.59 -3.70 8.49
N THR A 4 -3.48 -4.43 8.49
CA THR A 4 -2.29 -4.09 9.26
C THR A 4 -1.59 -2.89 8.65
N LYS A 5 -0.71 -2.23 9.42
CA LYS A 5 0.11 -1.11 8.91
C LYS A 5 0.93 -1.49 7.68
N LEU A 6 1.51 -2.69 7.64
CA LEU A 6 2.31 -3.15 6.50
C LEU A 6 1.45 -3.43 5.27
N GLU A 7 0.25 -4.00 5.45
CA GLU A 7 -0.71 -4.19 4.36
C GLU A 7 -1.18 -2.86 3.78
N VAL A 8 -1.52 -1.88 4.64
CA VAL A 8 -1.86 -0.52 4.21
C VAL A 8 -0.68 0.10 3.45
N ALA A 9 0.53 -0.06 3.95
CA ALA A 9 1.71 0.50 3.30
C ALA A 9 1.91 -0.08 1.90
N ILE A 10 1.84 -1.41 1.76
CA ILE A 10 1.96 -2.08 0.46
C ILE A 10 0.87 -1.63 -0.52
N ALA A 11 -0.38 -1.53 -0.07
CA ALA A 11 -1.49 -1.08 -0.90
C ALA A 11 -1.31 0.36 -1.40
N LEU A 12 -0.91 1.27 -0.51
CA LEU A 12 -0.66 2.67 -0.86
C LEU A 12 0.57 2.84 -1.76
N SER A 13 1.65 2.09 -1.51
CA SER A 13 2.82 2.09 -2.38
C SER A 13 2.47 1.62 -3.79
N ALA A 14 1.63 0.60 -3.95
CA ALA A 14 1.18 0.13 -5.25
C ALA A 14 0.24 1.15 -5.94
N PHE A 15 -0.63 1.81 -5.18
CA PHE A 15 -1.49 2.88 -5.68
C PHE A 15 -0.67 4.06 -6.21
N ILE A 16 0.31 4.56 -5.44
CA ILE A 16 1.19 5.67 -5.83
C ILE A 16 2.01 5.33 -7.07
N GLN A 17 2.57 4.12 -7.15
CA GLN A 17 3.31 3.64 -8.34
C GLN A 17 2.44 3.56 -9.61
N GLY A 18 1.12 3.42 -9.46
CA GLY A 18 0.18 3.40 -10.58
C GLY A 18 -0.28 4.79 -11.04
N LEU A 19 0.11 5.86 -10.35
CA LEU A 19 -0.18 7.24 -10.76
C LEU A 19 0.89 7.74 -11.74
N ASP A 20 0.48 8.51 -12.74
CA ASP A 20 1.41 9.18 -13.64
C ASP A 20 2.17 10.31 -12.91
N GLU A 21 3.40 10.60 -13.34
CA GLU A 21 4.24 11.65 -12.72
C GLU A 21 3.55 13.02 -12.66
N GLU A 22 2.73 13.37 -13.67
CA GLU A 22 1.94 14.60 -13.64
C GLU A 22 0.92 14.64 -12.51
N GLU A 23 0.30 13.50 -12.18
CA GLU A 23 -0.71 13.42 -11.11
C GLU A 23 -0.05 13.39 -9.72
N LEU A 24 1.18 12.86 -9.63
CA LEU A 24 2.00 12.97 -8.44
C LEU A 24 2.50 14.40 -8.19
N ASP A 25 2.86 15.15 -9.25
CA ASP A 25 3.36 16.51 -9.12
C ASP A 25 2.24 17.55 -8.93
N LYS A 26 1.06 17.32 -9.51
CA LYS A 26 -0.20 18.01 -9.14
C LYS A 26 -0.74 17.54 -7.78
N GLY A 27 -0.22 16.43 -7.29
CA GLY A 27 -0.61 15.80 -6.04
C GLY A 27 -0.32 16.68 -4.83
N ASN A 28 -1.19 16.57 -3.83
CA ASN A 28 -1.05 17.25 -2.54
C ASN A 28 0.28 16.88 -1.87
N ASP A 29 0.94 17.82 -1.17
CA ASP A 29 2.16 17.62 -0.38
C ASP A 29 2.08 16.38 0.55
N LEU A 30 0.86 15.95 0.89
CA LEU A 30 0.57 14.72 1.61
C LEU A 30 1.06 13.43 0.92
N LEU A 31 1.02 13.32 -0.42
CA LEU A 31 1.52 12.12 -1.11
C LEU A 31 3.04 12.00 -0.96
N LYS A 32 3.77 13.11 -1.15
CA LYS A 32 5.22 13.19 -0.92
C LYS A 32 5.59 12.89 0.53
N GLN A 33 4.79 13.35 1.50
CA GLN A 33 5.00 13.02 2.92
C GLN A 33 4.73 11.54 3.22
N VAL A 34 3.70 10.97 2.61
CA VAL A 34 3.34 9.57 2.79
C VAL A 34 4.40 8.64 2.20
N GLU A 35 5.02 8.97 1.05
CA GLU A 35 6.10 8.15 0.46
C GLU A 35 7.24 7.87 1.46
N SER A 36 7.68 8.89 2.20
CA SER A 36 8.74 8.72 3.21
C SER A 36 8.31 7.80 4.37
N GLU A 37 7.04 7.85 4.78
CA GLU A 37 6.53 6.98 5.86
C GLU A 37 6.34 5.55 5.36
N LEU A 38 5.88 5.37 4.12
CA LEU A 38 5.75 4.06 3.47
C LEU A 38 7.12 3.38 3.37
N ASP A 39 8.14 4.11 2.94
CA ASP A 39 9.51 3.59 2.83
C ASP A 39 10.05 3.13 4.20
N ASN A 40 9.77 3.89 5.26
CA ASN A 40 10.15 3.52 6.62
C ASN A 40 9.43 2.23 7.10
N ILE A 41 8.14 2.08 6.82
CA ILE A 41 7.38 0.88 7.20
C ILE A 41 7.90 -0.35 6.46
N VAL A 42 8.18 -0.20 5.16
CA VAL A 42 8.66 -1.30 4.31
C VAL A 42 10.09 -1.69 4.67
N SER A 43 10.98 -0.71 4.86
CA SER A 43 12.39 -0.94 5.20
C SER A 43 12.61 -1.59 6.56
N ASN A 44 11.66 -1.45 7.50
CA ASN A 44 11.69 -2.13 8.79
C ASN A 44 11.10 -3.55 8.76
N SER A 45 10.70 -4.03 7.58
CA SER A 45 10.11 -5.36 7.40
C SER A 45 11.09 -6.31 6.70
N THR A 46 11.07 -7.58 7.08
CA THR A 46 11.81 -8.62 6.35
C THR A 46 11.12 -8.96 5.03
N LEU A 47 11.87 -9.54 4.08
CA LEU A 47 11.31 -10.01 2.81
C LEU A 47 10.12 -10.98 3.00
N ASN A 48 10.20 -11.87 4.00
CA ASN A 48 9.09 -12.79 4.30
C ASN A 48 7.84 -12.04 4.79
N GLN A 49 8.00 -11.06 5.69
CA GLN A 49 6.88 -10.25 6.18
C GLN A 49 6.24 -9.44 5.06
N MET A 50 7.05 -8.86 4.15
CA MET A 50 6.55 -8.15 2.99
C MET A 50 5.76 -9.07 2.05
N LYS A 51 6.28 -10.28 1.80
CA LYS A 51 5.59 -11.28 0.97
C LYS A 51 4.24 -11.67 1.59
N GLU A 52 4.23 -12.03 2.87
CA GLU A 52 3.01 -12.45 3.58
C GLU A 52 1.97 -11.31 3.62
N ALA A 53 2.39 -10.08 3.93
CA ALA A 53 1.50 -8.94 3.94
C ALA A 53 0.98 -8.58 2.54
N GLY A 54 1.81 -8.72 1.51
CA GLY A 54 1.42 -8.51 0.11
C GLY A 54 0.37 -9.51 -0.37
N GLU A 55 0.59 -10.81 -0.11
CA GLU A 55 -0.38 -11.86 -0.42
C GLU A 55 -1.69 -11.62 0.37
N SER A 56 -1.58 -11.32 1.67
CA SER A 56 -2.73 -11.08 2.54
C SER A 56 -3.56 -9.86 2.11
N VAL A 57 -2.94 -8.72 1.80
CA VAL A 57 -3.70 -7.51 1.39
C VAL A 57 -4.43 -7.70 0.07
N VAL A 58 -3.79 -8.37 -0.90
CA VAL A 58 -4.42 -8.68 -2.19
C VAL A 58 -5.60 -9.63 -2.00
N THR A 59 -5.44 -10.69 -1.21
CA THR A 59 -6.53 -11.62 -0.89
C THR A 59 -7.69 -10.91 -0.19
N LYS A 60 -7.42 -9.99 0.76
CA LYS A 60 -8.46 -9.21 1.43
C LYS A 60 -9.22 -8.30 0.46
N PHE A 61 -8.54 -7.65 -0.48
CA PHE A 61 -9.20 -6.85 -1.52
C PHE A 61 -10.01 -7.71 -2.49
N ILE A 62 -9.50 -8.86 -2.92
CA ILE A 62 -10.23 -9.79 -3.78
C ILE A 62 -11.51 -10.26 -3.08
N HIS A 63 -11.42 -10.74 -1.83
CA HIS A 63 -12.61 -11.12 -1.07
C HIS A 63 -13.56 -9.93 -0.94
N LYS A 64 -13.06 -8.73 -0.65
CA LYS A 64 -13.90 -7.55 -0.53
C LYS A 64 -14.65 -7.19 -1.81
N ILE A 65 -14.06 -7.44 -2.99
CA ILE A 65 -14.67 -7.16 -4.30
C ILE A 65 -15.62 -8.29 -4.74
N LEU A 66 -15.26 -9.55 -4.50
CA LEU A 66 -15.99 -10.71 -5.02
C LEU A 66 -17.07 -11.23 -4.07
N GLU A 67 -16.85 -11.07 -2.77
CA GLU A 67 -17.73 -11.54 -1.70
C GLU A 67 -18.43 -10.38 -1.00
N ASP A 68 -18.62 -9.26 -1.70
CA ASP A 68 -19.43 -8.11 -1.23
C ASP A 68 -20.65 -8.62 -0.45
N GLU A 69 -20.81 -8.13 0.79
CA GLU A 69 -22.13 -8.13 1.43
C GLU A 69 -23.08 -7.25 0.61
#